data_AF-A0A1X0WFF0-F1
#
_entry.id   AF-A0A1X0WFF0-F1
#
_cell.length_a   1.000
_cell.length_b   1.000
_cell.length_c   1.000
_cell.angle_alpha   90.00
_cell.angle_beta   90.00
_cell.angle_gamma   90.00
#
_symmetry.space_group_name_H-M   'P 1'
#
loop_
_entity.id
_entity.type
_entity.pdbx_description
1 polymer ?
#
loop_
_entity_poly.entity_id
_entity_poly.type
_entity_poly.pdbx_seq_one_letter_code
_entity_poly.pdbx_strand_id
1 'polypeptide(L)'
;MKDDALIDANIIDVLKRIESVSDNKARVYLLTPPEYYCPTKKASLGNYVTFYRLSEACSTAGYGVTQQAAKALIHINTPLRWEADCGGMFNLLYGLEILSLIPPAITDGDTDKEGSGLEQQRAVRAVERAAIRCRLKRQEKGYPFRRARRVLRKKFQKELSYEVE
;
A
#
# COMPACT_ATOMS: atom_id res chain seq x y z
N MET A 1 -2.74 0.91 -13.13
CA MET A 1 -4.05 0.28 -12.89
C MET A 1 -4.06 -1.05 -13.62
N LYS A 2 -4.71 -2.07 -13.07
CA LYS A 2 -4.97 -3.32 -13.79
C LYS A 2 -6.04 -3.11 -14.87
N ASP A 3 -6.14 -4.06 -15.77
CA ASP A 3 -7.11 -4.14 -16.87
C ASP A 3 -8.53 -4.48 -16.42
N ASP A 4 -8.67 -5.25 -15.34
CA ASP A 4 -9.93 -5.66 -14.71
C ASP A 4 -10.49 -4.66 -13.67
N ALA A 5 -9.89 -3.48 -13.55
CA ALA A 5 -10.25 -2.50 -12.53
C ALA A 5 -11.58 -1.79 -12.85
N LEU A 6 -12.49 -1.76 -11.87
CA LEU A 6 -13.71 -0.96 -11.91
C LEU A 6 -13.45 0.43 -11.35
N ILE A 7 -13.98 1.46 -11.99
CA ILE A 7 -13.61 2.86 -11.75
C ILE A 7 -14.84 3.66 -11.34
N ASP A 8 -14.74 4.39 -10.22
CA ASP A 8 -15.76 5.35 -9.80
C ASP A 8 -15.67 6.66 -10.61
N ALA A 9 -16.81 7.32 -10.80
CA ALA A 9 -16.90 8.58 -11.53
C ALA A 9 -16.00 9.69 -10.93
N ASN A 10 -15.72 9.64 -9.63
CA ASN A 10 -14.91 10.64 -8.92
C ASN A 10 -13.39 10.54 -9.19
N ILE A 11 -12.90 9.51 -9.90
CA ILE A 11 -11.46 9.23 -10.04
C ILE A 11 -10.70 10.42 -10.66
N ILE A 12 -11.29 11.12 -11.62
CA ILE A 12 -10.64 12.21 -12.34
C ILE A 12 -10.31 13.35 -11.37
N ASP A 13 -11.23 13.67 -10.47
CA ASP A 13 -11.04 14.71 -9.47
C ASP A 13 -9.99 14.28 -8.45
N VAL A 14 -10.00 13.01 -8.01
CA VAL A 14 -8.97 12.47 -7.12
C VAL A 14 -7.58 12.58 -7.74
N LEU A 15 -7.41 12.20 -9.01
CA LEU A 15 -6.13 12.26 -9.72
C LEU A 15 -5.63 13.70 -9.85
N LYS A 16 -6.47 14.64 -10.27
CA LYS A 16 -6.12 16.07 -10.34
C LYS A 16 -5.63 16.61 -8.99
N ARG A 17 -6.24 16.16 -7.88
CA ARG A 17 -5.81 16.56 -6.53
C ARG A 17 -4.47 15.96 -6.15
N ILE A 18 -4.22 14.70 -6.48
CA ILE A 18 -2.91 14.06 -6.28
C ILE A 18 -1.83 14.81 -7.06
N GLU A 19 -2.09 15.15 -8.33
CA GLU A 19 -1.15 15.89 -9.19
C GLU A 19 -0.86 17.30 -8.68
N SER A 20 -1.84 17.94 -8.03
CA SER A 20 -1.66 19.27 -7.44
C SER A 20 -0.77 19.28 -6.18
N VAL A 21 -0.40 18.12 -5.64
CA VAL A 21 0.48 18.04 -4.47
C VAL A 21 1.92 18.37 -4.87
N SER A 22 2.40 19.52 -4.40
CA SER A 22 3.74 20.02 -4.74
C SER A 22 4.84 19.60 -3.76
N ASP A 23 4.58 18.67 -2.83
CA ASP A 23 5.60 18.29 -1.84
C ASP A 23 6.54 17.19 -2.34
N ASN A 24 7.80 17.29 -1.92
CA ASN A 24 8.84 16.31 -2.23
C ASN A 24 8.79 15.14 -1.25
N LYS A 25 7.61 14.55 -1.02
CA LYS A 25 7.47 13.36 -0.18
C LYS A 25 7.23 12.12 -1.03
N ALA A 26 7.95 11.07 -0.69
CA ALA A 26 7.80 9.76 -1.31
C ALA A 26 6.50 9.10 -0.82
N ARG A 27 5.41 9.33 -1.57
CA ARG A 27 4.08 8.79 -1.30
C ARG A 27 3.57 7.83 -2.36
N VAL A 28 2.81 6.85 -1.89
CA VAL A 28 1.95 5.96 -2.67
C VAL A 28 0.50 6.21 -2.22
N TYR A 29 -0.36 6.54 -3.17
CA TYR A 29 -1.79 6.79 -2.99
C TYR A 29 -2.58 5.59 -3.51
N LEU A 30 -3.04 4.73 -2.62
CA LEU A 30 -3.92 3.62 -2.95
C LEU A 30 -5.31 4.17 -3.25
N LEU A 31 -5.81 3.79 -4.42
CA LEU A 31 -7.14 4.13 -4.88
C LEU A 31 -8.12 2.95 -4.70
N THR A 32 -7.58 1.79 -4.32
CA THR A 32 -8.32 0.59 -3.96
C THR A 32 -8.67 0.50 -2.49
N PRO A 33 -9.71 -0.27 -2.12
CA PRO A 33 -10.06 -0.50 -0.73
C PRO A 33 -8.87 -1.10 0.03
N PRO A 34 -8.52 -0.55 1.21
CA PRO A 34 -7.58 -1.19 2.11
C PRO A 34 -8.26 -2.31 2.90
N GLU A 35 -7.51 -3.21 3.51
CA GLU A 35 -8.06 -4.16 4.49
C GLU A 35 -8.32 -3.47 5.84
N TYR A 36 -7.36 -2.63 6.26
CA TYR A 36 -7.42 -1.85 7.49
C TYR A 36 -6.88 -0.45 7.26
N TYR A 37 -7.37 0.53 8.02
CA TYR A 37 -6.86 1.89 8.00
C TYR A 37 -6.84 2.53 9.39
N CYS A 38 -6.03 3.58 9.54
CA CYS A 38 -5.94 4.34 10.80
C CYS A 38 -6.73 5.65 10.69
N PRO A 39 -7.95 5.74 11.25
CA PRO A 39 -8.84 6.91 11.08
C PRO A 39 -8.25 8.20 11.69
N THR A 40 -7.41 8.07 12.71
CA THR A 40 -6.76 9.22 13.38
C THR A 40 -5.59 9.80 12.57
N LYS A 41 -5.11 9.09 11.55
CA LYS A 41 -3.97 9.50 10.72
C LYS A 41 -4.42 9.80 9.30
N LYS A 42 -4.98 10.99 9.13
CA LYS A 42 -5.45 11.49 7.83
C LYS A 42 -4.49 12.47 7.19
N ALA A 43 -4.50 12.50 5.86
CA ALA A 43 -3.88 13.50 5.01
C ALA A 43 -4.96 14.00 4.05
N SER A 44 -5.44 15.22 4.25
CA SER A 44 -6.45 15.83 3.38
C SER A 44 -5.77 16.52 2.20
N LEU A 45 -6.25 16.22 0.99
CA LEU A 45 -5.89 16.91 -0.24
C LEU A 45 -7.06 17.82 -0.64
N GLY A 46 -7.00 19.07 -0.18
CA GLY A 46 -8.13 20.00 -0.27
C GLY A 46 -9.30 19.59 0.64
N ASN A 47 -10.51 20.04 0.29
CA ASN A 47 -11.68 19.92 1.17
C ASN A 47 -12.47 18.61 0.99
N TYR A 48 -12.24 17.87 -0.10
CA TYR A 48 -13.12 16.77 -0.52
C TYR A 48 -12.43 15.40 -0.58
N VAL A 49 -11.09 15.37 -0.61
CA VAL A 49 -10.33 14.13 -0.76
C VAL A 49 -9.53 13.91 0.51
N THR A 50 -9.91 12.89 1.28
CA THR A 50 -9.19 12.51 2.50
C THR A 50 -8.54 11.16 2.31
N PHE A 51 -7.22 11.12 2.51
CA PHE A 51 -6.47 9.90 2.57
C PHE A 51 -6.17 9.51 4.00
N TYR A 52 -6.08 8.20 4.25
CA TYR A 52 -5.74 7.63 5.54
C TYR A 52 -4.42 6.89 5.46
N ARG A 53 -3.53 7.13 6.42
CA ARG A 53 -2.22 6.47 6.43
C ARG A 53 -2.36 5.01 6.80
N LEU A 54 -1.73 4.17 6.00
CA LEU A 54 -1.66 2.73 6.20
C LEU A 54 -0.34 2.32 6.84
N SER A 55 -0.41 1.30 7.71
CA SER A 55 0.77 0.67 8.31
C SER A 55 1.18 -0.61 7.57
N GLU A 56 0.20 -1.31 7.03
CA GLU A 56 0.29 -2.45 6.13
C GLU A 56 -0.56 -2.16 4.90
N ALA A 57 -0.10 -2.60 3.74
CA ALA A 57 -0.84 -2.49 2.49
C ALA A 57 -0.46 -3.68 1.62
N CYS A 58 -1.48 -4.38 1.12
CA CYS A 58 -1.38 -5.56 0.27
C CYS A 58 -2.40 -5.39 -0.86
N SER A 59 -2.01 -5.80 -2.07
CA SER A 59 -2.87 -5.78 -3.28
C SER A 59 -3.34 -4.39 -3.72
N THR A 60 -3.11 -4.05 -5.00
CA THR A 60 -3.55 -2.77 -5.56
C THR A 60 -3.99 -2.95 -7.00
N ALA A 61 -5.30 -2.96 -7.26
CA ALA A 61 -5.83 -2.84 -8.63
C ALA A 61 -5.49 -1.46 -9.24
N GLY A 62 -5.34 -0.42 -8.41
CA GLY A 62 -4.88 0.89 -8.85
C GLY A 62 -4.31 1.75 -7.74
N TYR A 63 -3.28 2.53 -8.08
CA TYR A 63 -2.61 3.46 -7.19
C TYR A 63 -1.99 4.61 -7.99
N GLY A 64 -1.86 5.78 -7.35
CA GLY A 64 -0.99 6.87 -7.76
C GLY A 64 0.33 6.82 -7.00
N VAL A 65 1.42 7.25 -7.63
CA VAL A 65 2.74 7.28 -6.99
C VAL A 65 3.47 8.56 -7.34
N THR A 66 4.05 9.21 -6.34
CA THR A 66 4.92 10.37 -6.58
C THR A 66 6.20 9.94 -7.31
N GLN A 67 6.78 10.83 -8.11
CA GLN A 67 8.03 10.51 -8.82
C GLN A 67 9.15 10.07 -7.86
N GLN A 68 9.22 10.67 -6.67
CA GLN A 68 10.20 10.31 -5.65
C GLN A 68 9.94 8.91 -5.08
N ALA A 69 8.68 8.53 -4.82
CA ALA A 69 8.35 7.18 -4.40
C ALA A 69 8.65 6.15 -5.49
N ALA A 70 8.37 6.47 -6.76
CA ALA A 70 8.69 5.58 -7.88
C ALA A 70 10.21 5.32 -7.98
N LYS A 71 11.03 6.37 -7.93
CA LYS A 71 12.50 6.25 -7.90
C LYS A 71 12.98 5.43 -6.70
N ALA A 72 12.41 5.67 -5.52
CA ALA A 72 12.75 4.91 -4.32
C ALA A 72 12.38 3.43 -4.47
N LEU A 73 11.17 3.11 -4.91
CA LEU A 73 10.69 1.74 -5.12
C LEU A 73 11.59 0.97 -6.09
N ILE A 74 11.95 1.58 -7.23
CA ILE A 74 12.88 0.98 -8.20
C ILE A 74 14.24 0.71 -7.56
N HIS A 75 14.81 1.71 -6.88
CA HIS A 75 16.13 1.56 -6.25
C HIS A 75 16.14 0.48 -5.17
N ILE A 76 15.13 0.47 -4.31
CA ILE A 76 14.96 -0.52 -3.23
C ILE A 76 14.83 -1.93 -3.78
N ASN A 77 14.12 -2.08 -4.90
CA ASN A 77 13.75 -3.37 -5.47
C ASN A 77 14.60 -3.74 -6.69
N THR A 78 15.80 -3.17 -6.83
CA THR A 78 16.79 -3.55 -7.85
C THR A 78 18.06 -4.09 -7.19
N PRO A 79 18.48 -5.35 -7.46
CA PRO A 79 17.70 -6.36 -8.20
C PRO A 79 16.40 -6.71 -7.46
N LEU A 80 15.46 -7.40 -8.13
CA LEU A 80 14.14 -7.74 -7.56
C LEU A 80 14.30 -8.53 -6.25
N ARG A 81 13.86 -7.94 -5.13
CA ARG A 81 13.99 -8.50 -3.77
C ARG A 81 12.64 -8.72 -3.09
N TRP A 82 11.71 -7.81 -3.31
CA TRP A 82 10.39 -7.76 -2.70
C TRP A 82 9.31 -7.90 -3.77
N GLU A 83 8.20 -8.50 -3.38
CA GLU A 83 7.00 -8.57 -4.21
C GLU A 83 6.36 -7.16 -4.29
N ALA A 84 5.69 -6.87 -5.40
CA ALA A 84 5.09 -5.56 -5.64
C ALA A 84 4.02 -5.18 -4.60
N ASP A 85 3.38 -6.17 -3.98
CA ASP A 85 2.34 -6.04 -2.96
C ASP A 85 2.88 -5.95 -1.53
N CYS A 86 4.21 -5.92 -1.32
CA CYS A 86 4.83 -5.79 0.00
C CYS A 86 4.86 -4.33 0.52
N GLY A 87 3.76 -3.59 0.37
CA GLY A 87 3.63 -2.19 0.79
C GLY A 87 4.03 -1.95 2.25
N GLY A 88 3.59 -2.84 3.14
CA GLY A 88 3.96 -2.81 4.55
C GLY A 88 5.48 -2.80 4.80
N MET A 89 6.25 -3.54 3.99
CA MET A 89 7.71 -3.59 4.07
C MET A 89 8.36 -2.33 3.50
N PHE A 90 7.83 -1.81 2.40
CA PHE A 90 8.28 -0.55 1.81
C PHE A 90 8.13 0.61 2.79
N ASN A 91 7.00 0.66 3.51
CA ASN A 91 6.80 1.60 4.62
C ASN A 91 7.76 1.35 5.78
N LEU A 92 7.91 0.10 6.23
CA LEU A 92 8.68 -0.24 7.44
C LEU A 92 10.15 0.11 7.30
N LEU A 93 10.74 -0.33 6.18
CA LEU A 93 12.18 -0.33 5.97
C LEU A 93 12.64 0.96 5.31
N TYR A 94 11.85 1.51 4.39
CA TYR A 94 12.32 2.60 3.54
C TYR A 94 11.52 3.88 3.73
N GLY A 95 10.54 3.89 4.65
CA GLY A 95 9.82 5.09 5.03
C GLY A 95 8.86 5.61 3.96
N LEU A 96 8.53 4.80 2.95
CA LEU A 96 7.52 5.13 1.94
C LEU A 96 6.17 5.36 2.62
N GLU A 97 5.60 6.53 2.41
CA GLU A 97 4.30 6.87 2.99
C GLU A 97 3.19 6.28 2.13
N ILE A 98 2.43 5.35 2.69
CA ILE A 98 1.31 4.69 2.00
C ILE A 98 0.01 5.25 2.57
N LEU A 99 -0.81 5.75 1.66
CA LEU A 99 -2.05 6.45 1.93
C LEU A 99 -3.17 5.76 1.17
N SER A 100 -4.33 5.55 1.80
CA SER A 100 -5.51 4.98 1.16
C SER A 100 -6.62 6.00 1.05
N LEU A 101 -7.27 6.05 -0.11
CA LEU A 101 -8.50 6.81 -0.28
C LEU A 101 -9.66 6.04 0.36
N ILE A 102 -10.52 6.75 1.11
CA ILE A 102 -11.78 6.21 1.63
C ILE A 102 -12.87 7.29 1.43
N PRO A 103 -13.98 6.98 0.72
CA PRO A 103 -14.24 5.73 -0.01
C PRO A 103 -13.27 5.51 -1.20
N PRO A 104 -12.98 4.27 -1.61
CA PRO A 104 -12.07 3.98 -2.71
C PRO A 104 -12.66 4.45 -4.05
N ALA A 105 -11.78 4.80 -5.00
CA ALA A 105 -12.17 5.22 -6.36
C ALA A 105 -11.99 4.09 -7.39
N ILE A 106 -11.37 2.98 -6.98
CA ILE A 106 -11.13 1.80 -7.81
C ILE A 106 -11.48 0.56 -6.99
N THR A 107 -12.20 -0.38 -7.59
CA THR A 107 -12.45 -1.71 -7.03
C THR A 107 -11.90 -2.80 -7.96
N ASP A 108 -11.56 -3.96 -7.38
CA ASP A 108 -11.08 -5.12 -8.15
C ASP A 108 -12.30 -5.77 -8.83
N GLY A 109 -12.28 -5.93 -10.15
CA GLY A 109 -13.39 -6.55 -10.89
C GLY A 109 -13.43 -8.08 -10.74
N ASP A 110 -12.35 -8.69 -10.27
CA ASP A 110 -12.24 -10.10 -9.90
C ASP A 110 -12.11 -10.24 -8.37
N THR A 111 -13.25 -10.18 -7.68
CA THR A 111 -13.31 -10.25 -6.21
C THR A 111 -12.93 -11.63 -5.67
N ASP A 112 -13.30 -12.69 -6.40
CA ASP A 112 -13.22 -14.06 -5.90
C ASP A 112 -11.86 -14.70 -6.22
N LYS A 113 -11.17 -14.22 -7.27
CA LYS A 113 -9.81 -14.65 -7.67
C LYS A 113 -9.65 -16.15 -7.87
N GLU A 114 -10.75 -16.91 -7.91
CA GLU A 114 -10.77 -18.38 -7.96
C GLU A 114 -10.10 -18.91 -9.24
N GLY A 115 -10.20 -18.15 -10.34
CA GLY A 115 -9.56 -18.45 -11.62
C GLY A 115 -8.12 -17.94 -11.76
N SER A 116 -7.59 -17.20 -10.77
CA SER A 116 -6.26 -16.58 -10.90
C SER A 116 -5.15 -17.61 -10.70
N GLY A 117 -4.51 -18.02 -11.80
CA GLY A 117 -3.35 -18.92 -11.76
C GLY A 117 -2.19 -18.37 -10.91
N LEU A 118 -2.08 -17.04 -10.78
CA LEU A 118 -1.10 -16.40 -9.90
C LEU A 118 -1.44 -16.61 -8.42
N GLU A 119 -2.70 -16.46 -8.01
CA GLU A 119 -3.09 -16.68 -6.62
C GLU A 119 -2.96 -18.15 -6.21
N GLN A 120 -3.27 -19.09 -7.12
CA GLN A 120 -3.05 -20.51 -6.89
C GLN A 120 -1.56 -20.84 -6.66
N GLN A 121 -0.66 -20.33 -7.50
CA GLN A 121 0.79 -20.50 -7.32
C GLN A 121 1.28 -19.86 -6.02
N ARG A 122 0.74 -18.68 -5.68
CA ARG A 122 1.03 -17.94 -4.45
C ARG A 122 0.63 -18.72 -3.20
N ALA A 123 -0.52 -19.40 -3.23
CA ALA A 123 -1.01 -20.24 -2.14
C ALA A 123 -0.10 -21.46 -1.94
N VAL A 124 0.25 -22.16 -3.02
CA VAL A 124 1.15 -23.34 -2.96
C VAL A 124 2.52 -22.98 -2.37
N ARG A 125 3.06 -21.80 -2.70
CA ARG A 125 4.38 -21.34 -2.22
C ARG A 125 4.31 -20.40 -1.01
N ALA A 126 3.18 -20.30 -0.32
CA ALA A 126 2.99 -19.31 0.74
C ALA A 126 4.05 -19.40 1.85
N VAL A 127 4.38 -20.63 2.28
CA VAL A 127 5.39 -20.88 3.33
C VAL A 127 6.78 -20.46 2.88
N GLU A 128 7.18 -20.85 1.67
CA GLU A 128 8.49 -20.50 1.10
C GLU A 128 8.63 -18.98 0.94
N ARG A 129 7.60 -18.33 0.38
CA ARG A 129 7.53 -16.86 0.25
C ARG A 129 7.67 -16.17 1.60
N ALA A 130 6.95 -16.66 2.62
CA ALA A 130 7.04 -16.12 3.97
C ALA A 130 8.45 -16.29 4.56
N ALA A 131 9.09 -17.45 4.36
CA ALA A 131 10.46 -17.71 4.81
C ALA A 131 11.47 -16.78 4.13
N ILE A 132 11.38 -16.60 2.81
CA ILE A 132 12.24 -15.69 2.04
C ILE A 132 12.07 -14.25 2.53
N ARG A 133 10.84 -13.75 2.64
CA ARG A 133 10.56 -12.40 3.19
C ARG A 133 11.10 -12.25 4.61
N CYS A 134 11.01 -13.28 5.44
CA CYS A 134 11.55 -13.27 6.80
C CYS A 134 13.07 -13.24 6.86
N ARG A 135 13.75 -13.92 5.92
CA ARG A 135 15.20 -13.86 5.78
C ARG A 135 15.65 -12.48 5.32
N LEU A 136 15.04 -11.96 4.24
CA LEU A 136 15.38 -10.66 3.65
C LEU A 136 15.21 -9.51 4.66
N LYS A 137 14.10 -9.49 5.41
CA LYS A 137 13.85 -8.40 6.38
C LYS A 137 14.90 -8.36 7.49
N ARG A 138 15.43 -9.51 7.90
CA ARG A 138 16.45 -9.59 8.96
C ARG A 138 17.82 -9.11 8.50
N GLN A 139 18.09 -9.19 7.19
CA GLN A 139 19.33 -8.70 6.59
C GLN A 139 19.35 -7.16 6.46
N GLU A 140 18.19 -6.52 6.54
CA GLU A 140 18.06 -5.07 6.41
C GLU A 140 18.57 -4.33 7.65
N LYS A 141 19.48 -3.37 7.41
CA LYS A 141 20.11 -2.60 8.48
C LYS A 141 19.06 -1.84 9.30
N GLY A 142 19.12 -2.02 10.61
CA GLY A 142 18.20 -1.37 11.55
C GLY A 142 16.79 -1.95 11.58
N TYR A 143 16.52 -3.08 10.92
CA TYR A 143 15.23 -3.75 10.97
C TYR A 143 14.72 -4.02 12.40
N PRO A 144 15.53 -4.55 13.35
CA PRO A 144 15.05 -4.82 14.71
C PRO A 144 14.51 -3.55 15.39
N PHE A 145 15.23 -2.43 15.26
CA PHE A 145 14.84 -1.14 15.82
C PHE A 145 13.56 -0.59 15.15
N ARG A 146 13.50 -0.61 13.82
CA ARG A 146 12.31 -0.16 13.06
C ARG A 146 11.08 -0.97 13.42
N ARG A 147 11.24 -2.30 13.56
CA ARG A 147 10.19 -3.22 13.99
C ARG A 147 9.71 -2.89 15.40
N ALA A 148 10.63 -2.75 16.36
CA ALA A 148 10.28 -2.39 17.74
C ALA A 148 9.51 -1.07 17.80
N ARG A 149 9.99 -0.04 17.08
CA ARG A 149 9.31 1.25 16.97
C ARG A 149 7.91 1.12 16.35
N ARG A 150 7.74 0.30 15.32
CA ARG A 150 6.41 0.04 14.72
C ARG A 150 5.47 -0.63 15.72
N VAL A 151 5.92 -1.66 16.42
CA VAL A 151 5.11 -2.38 17.43
C VAL A 151 4.66 -1.42 18.54
N LEU A 152 5.57 -0.61 19.08
CA LEU A 152 5.24 0.40 20.08
C LEU A 152 4.20 1.40 19.55
N ARG A 153 4.40 1.93 18.33
CA ARG A 153 3.44 2.86 17.72
C ARG A 153 2.09 2.20 17.46
N LYS A 154 2.03 0.92 17.07
CA LYS A 154 0.79 0.19 16.83
C LYS A 154 -0.04 0.00 18.11
N LYS A 155 0.59 -0.19 19.28
CA LYS A 155 -0.13 -0.28 20.56
C LYS A 155 -1.00 0.94 20.87
N PHE A 156 -0.61 2.12 20.37
CA PHE A 156 -1.34 3.37 20.57
C PHE A 156 -2.19 3.79 19.36
N GLN A 157 -2.32 2.93 18.36
CA GLN A 157 -3.15 3.20 17.18
C GLN A 157 -4.35 2.27 17.16
N LYS A 158 -5.52 2.87 16.97
CA LYS A 158 -6.71 2.12 16.58
C LYS A 158 -6.68 1.96 15.06
N GLU A 159 -6.72 0.73 14.59
CA GLU A 159 -6.97 0.38 13.18
C GLU A 159 -8.45 -0.03 13.08
N LEU A 160 -9.12 0.37 12.00
CA LEU A 160 -10.47 -0.04 11.65
C LEU A 160 -10.40 -0.93 10.41
N SER A 161 -11.18 -2.01 10.41
CA SER A 161 -11.45 -2.75 9.18
C SER A 161 -12.22 -1.87 8.21
N TYR A 162 -11.89 -1.97 6.94
CA TYR A 162 -12.72 -1.41 5.90
C TYR A 162 -13.73 -2.49 5.48
N GLU A 163 -15.02 -2.17 5.57
CA GLU A 163 -16.10 -3.02 5.10
C GLU A 163 -16.47 -2.59 3.68
N VAL A 164 -16.53 -3.56 2.77
CA VAL A 164 -17.01 -3.34 1.40
C VAL A 164 -18.53 -3.42 1.47
N GLU A 165 -19.20 -2.28 1.27
CA GLU A 165 -20.66 -2.22 1.09
C GLU A 165 -21.08 -2.70 -0.31
#